data_AF-A0A2Z6P4F8-F1
#
_entry.id   AF-A0A2Z6P4F8-F1
#
_cell.length_a   1.000
_cell.length_b   1.000
_cell.length_c   1.000
_cell.angle_alpha   90.00
_cell.angle_beta   90.00
_cell.angle_gamma   90.00
#
_symmetry.space_group_name_H-M   'P 1'
#
loop_
_entity.id
_entity.type
_entity.pdbx_description
1 polymer ?
#
loop_
_entity_poly.entity_id
_entity_poly.type
_entity_poly.pdbx_seq_one_letter_code
_entity_poly.pdbx_strand_id
1 'polypeptide(L)'
;MASSSHSTAPVASSGDVNIKKDDVFQLIQAHQEKAARLPAIEEIRTVLDRSLRGTLSTFSKKYDGYPSGSMIDFACDANGCPILALSDLAVHSKDLAANPKCSVLLARDPEDRTDLVITLHGDAVFVPEKDNAAIRAAYLARHPNAFWVDFGDFRFVRIEPKIVRFVSGVATALLGSGEFNGDEYKSAKVDPIAQFSKPVASHMNKDHGEDTKAIVQHWTSVPVDFADILDLDHLGFNVKAGYQGDTFKLRVPFPRPAEDRKDVKTLIVEMLQAAKPQFPTSHPSAGAMGGQVVCLEK
;
A
#
# COMPACT_ATOMS: atom_id res chain seq x y z
N MET A 1 -13.82 73.04 14.04
CA MET A 1 -13.80 71.96 13.04
C MET A 1 -12.48 71.21 13.21
N ALA A 2 -12.42 70.22 14.10
CA ALA A 2 -11.24 69.38 14.31
C ALA A 2 -11.70 67.92 14.20
N SER A 3 -11.22 67.23 13.17
CA SER A 3 -11.57 65.85 12.86
C SER A 3 -10.58 64.90 13.53
N SER A 4 -11.06 64.07 14.45
CA SER A 4 -10.33 62.94 15.02
C SER A 4 -10.51 61.70 14.14
N SER A 5 -9.43 61.22 13.54
CA SER A 5 -9.38 59.94 12.84
C SER A 5 -9.02 58.82 13.83
N HIS A 6 -9.86 57.81 13.95
CA HIS A 6 -9.52 56.55 14.60
C HIS A 6 -8.80 55.63 13.61
N SER A 7 -7.59 55.22 13.98
CA SER A 7 -6.82 54.19 13.26
C SER A 7 -6.99 52.87 13.99
N THR A 8 -7.70 51.92 13.37
CA THR A 8 -7.77 50.52 13.79
C THR A 8 -6.51 49.79 13.35
N ALA A 9 -5.76 49.22 14.30
CA ALA A 9 -4.61 48.36 14.00
C ALA A 9 -5.07 47.02 13.39
N PRO A 10 -4.38 46.47 12.38
CA PRO A 10 -4.69 45.14 11.86
C PRO A 10 -4.21 44.07 12.85
N VAL A 11 -5.10 43.14 13.17
CA VAL A 11 -4.77 41.87 13.84
C VAL A 11 -3.94 41.05 12.84
N ALA A 12 -2.70 40.75 13.21
CA ALA A 12 -1.85 39.85 12.43
C ALA A 12 -2.41 38.43 12.52
N SER A 13 -2.96 37.93 11.42
CA SER A 13 -3.26 36.52 11.22
C SER A 13 -1.93 35.76 11.15
N SER A 14 -1.80 34.68 11.92
CA SER A 14 -0.69 33.73 11.85
C SER A 14 -0.48 33.31 10.39
N GLY A 15 0.64 33.71 9.81
CA GLY A 15 0.91 33.48 8.39
C GLY A 15 1.06 32.00 8.09
N ASP A 16 0.17 31.47 7.25
CA ASP A 16 0.46 30.26 6.50
C ASP A 16 1.71 30.52 5.66
N VAL A 17 2.82 29.90 6.05
CA VAL A 17 4.07 29.98 5.30
C VAL A 17 3.83 29.24 3.99
N ASN A 18 3.55 30.01 2.93
CA ASN A 18 3.38 29.48 1.59
C ASN A 18 4.76 29.05 1.04
N ILE A 19 5.10 27.77 1.25
CA ILE A 19 6.35 27.17 0.73
C ILE A 19 6.20 26.99 -0.78
N LYS A 20 7.21 27.41 -1.55
CA LYS A 20 7.22 27.29 -3.02
C LYS A 20 7.25 25.83 -3.45
N LYS A 21 6.63 25.52 -4.59
CA LYS A 21 6.55 24.15 -5.14
C LYS A 21 7.91 23.45 -5.30
N ASP A 22 8.92 24.17 -5.78
CA ASP A 22 10.27 23.60 -5.96
C ASP A 22 10.91 23.19 -4.61
N ASP A 23 10.69 23.99 -3.57
CA ASP A 23 11.19 23.70 -2.22
C ASP A 23 10.46 22.47 -1.64
N VAL A 24 9.16 22.33 -1.90
CA VAL A 24 8.38 21.15 -1.49
C VAL A 24 8.87 19.88 -2.18
N PHE A 25 9.20 19.93 -3.47
CA PHE A 25 9.73 18.77 -4.19
C PHE A 25 11.06 18.28 -3.57
N GLN A 26 11.95 19.20 -3.20
CA GLN A 26 13.21 18.85 -2.52
C GLN A 26 12.96 18.23 -1.13
N LEU A 27 11.98 18.75 -0.37
CA LEU A 27 11.56 18.15 0.90
C LEU A 27 11.02 16.72 0.71
N ILE A 28 10.18 16.50 -0.30
CA ILE A 28 9.65 15.18 -0.64
C ILE A 28 10.80 14.21 -0.94
N GLN A 29 11.74 14.60 -1.80
CA GLN A 29 12.87 13.74 -2.16
C GLN A 29 13.72 13.39 -0.93
N ALA A 30 14.14 14.40 -0.16
CA ALA A 30 14.98 14.21 1.02
C ALA A 30 14.32 13.35 2.10
N HIS A 31 12.99 13.45 2.24
CA HIS A 31 12.19 12.61 3.12
C HIS A 31 12.12 11.16 2.61
N GLN A 32 11.76 10.97 1.35
CA GLN A 32 11.55 9.66 0.75
C GLN A 32 12.80 8.79 0.74
N GLU A 33 13.99 9.39 0.57
CA GLU A 33 15.28 8.70 0.63
C GLU A 33 15.59 8.11 2.02
N LYS A 34 15.03 8.68 3.10
CA LYS A 34 15.34 8.31 4.49
C LYS A 34 14.21 7.52 5.16
N ALA A 35 12.99 7.65 4.67
CA ALA A 35 11.82 7.06 5.30
C ALA A 35 11.91 5.53 5.33
N ALA A 36 11.79 4.94 6.54
CA ALA A 36 11.79 3.50 6.72
C ALA A 36 10.67 2.84 5.91
N ARG A 37 11.04 1.78 5.18
CA ARG A 37 10.18 1.04 4.25
C ARG A 37 10.64 -0.40 4.18
N LEU A 38 9.75 -1.29 3.71
CA LEU A 38 10.11 -2.67 3.44
C LEU A 38 11.28 -2.72 2.43
N PRO A 39 12.21 -3.68 2.57
CA PRO A 39 13.08 -4.07 1.47
C PRO A 39 12.24 -4.39 0.23
N ALA A 40 12.73 -3.99 -0.96
CA ALA A 40 11.96 -4.12 -2.20
C ALA A 40 11.43 -5.55 -2.44
N ILE A 41 12.22 -6.57 -2.08
CA ILE A 41 11.80 -7.97 -2.23
C ILE A 41 10.62 -8.36 -1.33
N GLU A 42 10.57 -7.84 -0.09
CA GLU A 42 9.47 -8.07 0.84
C GLU A 42 8.23 -7.27 0.44
N GLU A 43 8.40 -6.05 -0.09
CA GLU A 43 7.32 -5.26 -0.67
C GLU A 43 6.67 -6.01 -1.85
N ILE A 44 7.48 -6.52 -2.78
CA ILE A 44 7.01 -7.31 -3.93
C ILE A 44 6.33 -8.61 -3.48
N ARG A 45 6.95 -9.35 -2.55
CA ARG A 45 6.38 -10.59 -2.00
C ARG A 45 5.04 -10.34 -1.33
N THR A 46 4.91 -9.23 -0.61
CA THR A 46 3.68 -8.81 0.06
C THR A 46 2.62 -8.40 -0.95
N VAL A 47 2.94 -7.54 -1.92
CA VAL A 47 1.98 -7.06 -2.91
C VAL A 47 1.44 -8.23 -3.76
N LEU A 48 2.29 -9.16 -4.20
CA LEU A 48 1.86 -10.37 -4.90
C LEU A 48 0.90 -11.22 -4.05
N ASP A 49 1.23 -11.46 -2.78
CA ASP A 49 0.39 -12.26 -1.85
C ASP A 49 -1.01 -11.65 -1.61
N ARG A 50 -1.02 -10.32 -1.47
CA ARG A 50 -2.25 -9.56 -1.19
C ARG A 50 -3.12 -9.38 -2.43
N SER A 51 -2.58 -9.62 -3.61
CA SER A 51 -3.29 -9.47 -4.88
C SER A 51 -4.10 -10.71 -5.24
N LEU A 52 -5.14 -10.48 -6.05
CA LEU A 52 -6.11 -11.52 -6.44
C LEU A 52 -6.24 -11.67 -7.96
N ARG A 53 -5.74 -10.69 -8.72
CA ARG A 53 -5.93 -10.56 -10.16
C ARG A 53 -4.68 -10.05 -10.84
N GLY A 54 -4.45 -10.50 -12.06
CA GLY A 54 -3.36 -10.02 -12.89
C GLY A 54 -3.61 -10.33 -14.36
N THR A 55 -2.66 -9.93 -15.19
CA THR A 55 -2.65 -10.24 -16.62
C THR A 55 -1.64 -11.34 -16.88
N LEU A 56 -2.13 -12.51 -17.29
CA LEU A 56 -1.31 -13.61 -17.75
C LEU A 56 -0.90 -13.38 -19.20
N SER A 57 0.40 -13.43 -19.46
CA SER A 57 0.96 -13.45 -20.82
C SER A 57 1.45 -14.86 -21.17
N THR A 58 0.97 -15.40 -22.28
CA THR A 58 1.30 -16.74 -22.80
C THR A 58 1.80 -16.67 -24.24
N PHE A 59 2.37 -17.77 -24.74
CA PHE A 59 2.61 -17.94 -26.18
C PHE A 59 1.34 -18.46 -26.84
N SER A 60 0.80 -17.75 -27.84
CA SER A 60 -0.45 -18.17 -28.47
C SER A 60 -0.25 -19.46 -29.24
N LYS A 61 -1.01 -20.50 -28.88
CA LYS A 61 -1.05 -21.75 -29.67
C LYS A 61 -1.70 -21.54 -31.03
N LYS A 62 -2.64 -20.60 -31.13
CA LYS A 62 -3.45 -20.36 -32.34
C LYS A 62 -2.73 -19.42 -33.33
N TYR A 63 -2.04 -18.42 -32.83
CA TYR A 63 -1.37 -17.40 -33.63
C TYR A 63 0.14 -17.53 -33.43
N ASP A 64 0.76 -18.43 -34.20
CA ASP A 64 2.19 -18.74 -34.08
C ASP A 64 3.05 -17.47 -34.19
N GLY A 65 4.06 -17.39 -33.32
CA GLY A 65 4.92 -16.21 -33.17
C GLY A 65 4.34 -15.04 -32.36
N TYR A 66 3.06 -15.04 -31.98
CA TYR A 66 2.44 -13.97 -31.19
C TYR A 66 2.24 -14.35 -29.71
N PRO A 67 2.45 -13.41 -28.77
CA PRO A 67 2.00 -13.58 -27.40
C PRO A 67 0.48 -13.40 -27.30
N SER A 68 -0.12 -13.90 -26.22
CA SER A 68 -1.51 -13.63 -25.84
C SER A 68 -1.57 -13.07 -24.42
N GLY A 69 -2.49 -12.15 -24.17
CA GLY A 69 -2.76 -11.59 -22.85
C GLY A 69 -4.17 -11.95 -22.40
N SER A 70 -4.34 -12.37 -21.16
CA SER A 70 -5.66 -12.61 -20.56
C SER A 70 -5.71 -12.24 -19.09
N MET A 71 -6.86 -11.74 -18.64
CA MET A 71 -7.10 -11.53 -17.22
C MET A 71 -7.29 -12.86 -16.51
N ILE A 72 -6.65 -13.01 -15.35
CA ILE A 72 -6.75 -14.18 -14.49
C ILE A 72 -7.04 -13.76 -13.05
N ASP A 73 -7.78 -14.61 -12.34
CA ASP A 73 -7.80 -14.63 -10.88
C ASP A 73 -6.72 -15.60 -10.39
N PHE A 74 -5.98 -15.24 -9.34
CA PHE A 74 -4.96 -16.08 -8.73
C PHE A 74 -4.90 -15.92 -7.21
N ALA A 75 -4.21 -16.86 -6.55
CA ALA A 75 -3.84 -16.78 -5.15
C ALA A 75 -2.40 -17.26 -4.99
N CYS A 76 -1.58 -16.66 -4.14
CA CYS A 76 -0.26 -17.21 -3.85
C CYS A 76 -0.35 -18.38 -2.87
N ASP A 77 0.46 -19.42 -3.10
CA ASP A 77 0.74 -20.43 -2.07
C ASP A 77 1.71 -19.87 -1.00
N ALA A 78 2.05 -20.71 -0.01
CA ALA A 78 2.95 -20.30 1.09
C ALA A 78 4.35 -19.84 0.60
N ASN A 79 4.81 -20.36 -0.53
CA ASN A 79 6.10 -19.98 -1.13
C ASN A 79 5.97 -18.76 -2.07
N GLY A 80 4.75 -18.24 -2.26
CA GLY A 80 4.49 -17.11 -3.14
C GLY A 80 4.25 -17.51 -4.59
N CYS A 81 4.13 -18.80 -4.91
CA CYS A 81 3.87 -19.25 -6.26
C CYS A 81 2.38 -18.97 -6.61
N PRO A 82 2.08 -18.25 -7.70
CA PRO A 82 0.69 -18.03 -8.12
C PRO A 82 0.00 -19.34 -8.46
N ILE A 83 -1.14 -19.59 -7.82
CA ILE A 83 -2.11 -20.65 -8.10
C ILE A 83 -3.24 -20.04 -8.92
N LEU A 84 -3.53 -20.67 -10.05
CA LEU A 84 -4.63 -20.35 -10.94
C LEU A 84 -5.60 -21.54 -10.97
N ALA A 85 -6.88 -21.25 -11.13
CA ALA A 85 -7.89 -22.25 -11.46
C ALA A 85 -8.39 -22.00 -12.88
N LEU A 86 -7.99 -22.84 -13.83
CA LEU A 86 -8.20 -22.60 -15.26
C LEU A 86 -9.13 -23.66 -15.85
N SER A 87 -10.10 -23.23 -16.66
CA SER A 87 -10.91 -24.15 -17.47
C SER A 87 -10.09 -24.67 -18.65
N ASP A 88 -10.16 -25.97 -18.93
CA ASP A 88 -9.58 -26.63 -20.11
C ASP A 88 -10.10 -26.04 -21.43
N LEU A 89 -11.25 -25.35 -21.39
CA LEU A 89 -11.85 -24.67 -22.54
C LEU A 89 -11.16 -23.35 -22.88
N ALA A 90 -10.52 -22.70 -21.90
CA ALA A 90 -9.94 -21.37 -22.06
C ALA A 90 -8.73 -21.36 -23.01
N VAL A 91 -8.53 -20.23 -23.69
CA VAL A 91 -7.42 -20.06 -24.64
C VAL A 91 -6.08 -20.16 -23.92
N HIS A 92 -5.92 -19.45 -22.79
CA HIS A 92 -4.67 -19.50 -22.01
C HIS A 92 -4.34 -20.89 -21.49
N SER A 93 -5.32 -21.76 -21.21
CA SER A 93 -5.06 -23.15 -20.78
C SER A 93 -4.43 -23.96 -21.89
N LYS A 94 -4.94 -23.78 -23.12
CA LYS A 94 -4.40 -24.43 -24.33
C LYS A 94 -3.02 -23.90 -24.67
N ASP A 95 -2.79 -22.61 -24.46
CA ASP A 95 -1.48 -21.98 -24.62
C ASP A 95 -0.47 -22.56 -23.62
N LEU A 96 -0.79 -22.59 -22.33
CA LEU A 96 0.08 -23.12 -21.28
C LEU A 96 0.37 -24.62 -21.43
N ALA A 97 -0.60 -25.40 -21.90
CA ALA A 97 -0.40 -26.82 -22.20
C ALA A 97 0.56 -27.03 -23.39
N ALA A 98 0.61 -26.10 -24.36
CA ALA A 98 1.54 -26.17 -25.48
C ALA A 98 2.92 -25.61 -25.12
N ASN A 99 2.98 -24.55 -24.30
CA ASN A 99 4.21 -23.96 -23.80
C ASN A 99 3.99 -23.41 -22.38
N PRO A 100 4.63 -24.00 -21.35
CA PRO A 100 4.40 -23.59 -19.97
C PRO A 100 5.01 -22.23 -19.62
N LYS A 101 5.86 -21.66 -20.47
CA LYS A 101 6.52 -20.37 -20.19
C LYS A 101 5.52 -19.23 -20.26
N CYS A 102 5.40 -18.49 -19.17
CA CYS A 102 4.45 -17.40 -19.06
C CYS A 102 4.98 -16.30 -18.13
N SER A 103 4.25 -15.19 -18.10
CA SER A 103 4.42 -14.17 -17.06
C SER A 103 3.08 -13.69 -16.53
N VAL A 104 3.07 -13.25 -15.27
CA VAL A 104 1.95 -12.57 -14.63
C VAL A 104 2.35 -11.14 -14.34
N LEU A 105 1.65 -10.19 -14.97
CA LEU A 105 1.75 -8.78 -14.65
C LEU A 105 0.68 -8.40 -13.62
N LEU A 106 1.10 -7.66 -12.61
CA LEU A 106 0.27 -7.13 -11.55
C LEU A 106 0.59 -5.66 -11.35
N ALA A 107 -0.43 -4.81 -11.28
CA ALA A 107 -0.31 -3.44 -10.80
C ALA A 107 -0.92 -3.35 -9.40
N ARG A 108 -0.21 -2.73 -8.44
CA ARG A 108 -0.75 -2.50 -7.07
C ARG A 108 -2.04 -1.68 -7.13
N ASP A 109 -2.01 -0.61 -7.91
CA ASP A 109 -3.17 0.17 -8.31
C ASP A 109 -3.22 0.20 -9.85
N PRO A 110 -4.17 -0.51 -10.50
CA PRO A 110 -4.30 -0.55 -11.95
C PRO A 110 -4.57 0.80 -12.61
N GLU A 111 -5.12 1.77 -11.86
CA GLU A 111 -5.45 3.11 -12.38
C GLU A 111 -4.29 4.10 -12.21
N ASP A 112 -3.29 3.77 -11.38
CA ASP A 112 -2.13 4.61 -11.13
C ASP A 112 -0.86 4.05 -11.79
N ARG A 113 -0.55 4.58 -12.97
CA ARG A 113 0.67 4.26 -13.73
C ARG A 113 1.98 4.52 -12.98
N THR A 114 1.97 5.34 -11.92
CA THR A 114 3.15 5.68 -11.13
C THR A 114 3.38 4.72 -9.97
N ASP A 115 2.42 3.84 -9.66
CA ASP A 115 2.57 2.83 -8.62
C ASP A 115 3.47 1.66 -9.06
N LEU A 116 3.70 0.72 -8.14
CA LEU A 116 4.44 -0.51 -8.36
C LEU A 116 3.68 -1.42 -9.33
N VAL A 117 4.39 -1.80 -10.39
CA VAL A 117 4.03 -2.86 -11.32
C VAL A 117 5.05 -3.98 -11.18
N ILE A 118 4.57 -5.21 -11.02
CA ILE A 118 5.35 -6.42 -10.85
C ILE A 118 5.09 -7.34 -12.04
N THR A 119 6.15 -7.92 -12.60
CA THR A 119 6.06 -8.96 -13.61
C THR A 119 6.80 -10.21 -13.13
N LEU A 120 6.05 -11.25 -12.79
CA LEU A 120 6.58 -12.55 -12.41
C LEU A 120 6.68 -13.44 -13.65
N HIS A 121 7.88 -13.86 -14.02
CA HIS A 121 8.12 -14.81 -15.11
C HIS A 121 8.32 -16.20 -14.53
N GLY A 122 7.72 -17.21 -15.14
CA GLY A 122 7.79 -18.57 -14.63
C GLY A 122 7.35 -19.63 -15.63
N ASP A 123 7.34 -20.86 -15.14
CA ASP A 123 6.81 -22.01 -15.87
C ASP A 123 5.53 -22.47 -15.15
N ALA A 124 4.44 -22.58 -15.91
CA ALA A 124 3.17 -23.12 -15.43
C ALA A 124 3.26 -24.64 -15.29
N VAL A 125 2.89 -25.15 -14.12
CA VAL A 125 2.86 -26.56 -13.77
C VAL A 125 1.43 -26.93 -13.38
N PHE A 126 0.82 -27.83 -14.15
CA PHE A 126 -0.48 -28.39 -13.80
C PHE A 126 -0.35 -29.23 -12.53
N VAL A 127 -1.17 -28.93 -11.54
CA VAL A 127 -1.13 -29.58 -10.23
C VAL A 127 -1.72 -30.99 -10.37
N PRO A 128 -0.99 -32.04 -9.97
CA PRO A 128 -1.53 -33.40 -9.94
C PRO A 128 -2.72 -33.50 -8.98
N GLU A 129 -3.70 -34.33 -9.31
CA GLU A 129 -4.93 -34.47 -8.52
C GLU A 129 -4.69 -34.82 -7.04
N LYS A 130 -3.65 -35.61 -6.75
CA LYS A 130 -3.22 -35.96 -5.39
C LYS A 130 -2.79 -34.75 -4.54
N ASP A 131 -2.33 -33.67 -5.17
CA ASP A 131 -1.82 -32.46 -4.51
C ASP A 131 -2.87 -31.33 -4.50
N ASN A 132 -4.06 -31.57 -5.08
CA ASN A 132 -5.12 -30.56 -5.22
C ASN A 132 -5.65 -30.05 -3.89
N ALA A 133 -5.71 -30.87 -2.83
CA ALA A 133 -6.40 -30.50 -1.59
C ALA A 133 -5.80 -29.23 -0.96
N ALA A 134 -4.47 -29.15 -0.84
CA ALA A 134 -3.78 -28.01 -0.27
C ALA A 134 -3.87 -26.77 -1.18
N ILE A 135 -3.71 -26.97 -2.50
CA ILE A 135 -3.78 -25.90 -3.49
C ILE A 135 -5.18 -25.29 -3.55
N ARG A 136 -6.22 -26.12 -3.54
CA ARG A 136 -7.62 -25.71 -3.48
C ARG A 136 -7.90 -24.90 -2.22
N ALA A 137 -7.43 -25.35 -1.06
CA ALA A 137 -7.62 -24.63 0.19
C ALA A 137 -6.96 -23.24 0.16
N ALA A 138 -5.73 -23.13 -0.35
CA ALA A 138 -5.03 -21.87 -0.52
C ALA A 138 -5.77 -20.92 -1.49
N TYR A 139 -6.25 -21.44 -2.63
CA TYR A 139 -7.01 -20.65 -3.59
C TYR A 139 -8.34 -20.13 -3.02
N LEU A 140 -9.13 -21.01 -2.39
CA LEU A 140 -10.44 -20.64 -1.83
C LEU A 140 -10.35 -19.74 -0.60
N ALA A 141 -9.23 -19.76 0.14
CA ALA A 141 -8.98 -18.79 1.21
C ALA A 141 -8.93 -17.34 0.68
N ARG A 142 -8.63 -17.16 -0.62
CA ARG A 142 -8.55 -15.86 -1.29
C ARG A 142 -9.77 -15.61 -2.20
N HIS A 143 -10.37 -16.67 -2.74
CA HIS A 143 -11.55 -16.64 -3.60
C HIS A 143 -12.69 -17.50 -3.03
N PRO A 144 -13.33 -17.11 -1.91
CA PRO A 144 -14.26 -17.96 -1.17
C PRO A 144 -15.52 -18.34 -1.95
N ASN A 145 -15.87 -17.58 -2.99
CA ASN A 145 -17.05 -17.80 -3.82
C ASN A 145 -16.75 -18.57 -5.11
N ALA A 146 -15.52 -19.07 -5.30
CA ALA A 146 -15.10 -19.76 -6.52
C ALA A 146 -15.54 -21.23 -6.55
N PHE A 147 -16.84 -21.50 -6.48
CA PHE A 147 -17.38 -22.88 -6.48
C PHE A 147 -17.08 -23.65 -7.78
N TRP A 148 -16.84 -22.94 -8.89
CA TRP A 148 -16.53 -23.52 -10.20
C TRP A 148 -15.18 -24.24 -10.27
N VAL A 149 -14.29 -24.03 -9.28
CA VAL A 149 -12.99 -24.74 -9.24
C VAL A 149 -13.14 -26.26 -9.09
N ASP A 150 -14.32 -26.72 -8.67
CA ASP A 150 -14.65 -28.15 -8.52
C ASP A 150 -15.30 -28.75 -9.78
N PHE A 151 -15.49 -27.96 -10.84
CA PHE A 151 -16.01 -28.47 -12.11
C PHE A 151 -14.97 -29.34 -12.81
N GLY A 152 -15.42 -30.38 -13.52
CA GLY A 152 -14.54 -31.37 -14.13
C GLY A 152 -13.63 -30.82 -15.25
N ASP A 153 -13.93 -29.64 -15.78
CA ASP A 153 -13.11 -28.94 -16.76
C ASP A 153 -12.13 -27.94 -16.12
N PHE A 154 -12.12 -27.75 -14.80
CA PHE A 154 -11.18 -26.86 -14.13
C PHE A 154 -9.97 -27.62 -13.57
N ARG A 155 -8.79 -27.03 -13.76
CA ARG A 155 -7.51 -27.54 -13.27
C ARG A 155 -6.78 -26.47 -12.49
N PHE A 156 -6.15 -26.87 -11.39
CA PHE A 156 -5.21 -26.00 -10.71
C PHE A 156 -3.87 -25.99 -11.44
N VAL A 157 -3.34 -24.80 -11.63
CA VAL A 157 -2.03 -24.56 -12.24
C VAL A 157 -1.22 -23.69 -11.30
N ARG A 158 0.02 -24.07 -11.03
CA ARG A 158 0.96 -23.26 -10.26
C ARG A 158 2.03 -22.69 -11.17
N ILE A 159 2.31 -21.41 -11.07
CA ILE A 159 3.42 -20.79 -11.78
C ILE A 159 4.65 -20.83 -10.89
N GLU A 160 5.65 -21.61 -11.28
CA GLU A 160 6.94 -21.69 -10.59
C GLU A 160 7.80 -20.46 -10.96
N PRO A 161 8.07 -19.54 -10.01
CA PRO A 161 8.77 -18.30 -10.34
C PRO A 161 10.21 -18.57 -10.76
N LYS A 162 10.63 -17.95 -11.87
CA LYS A 162 12.03 -17.92 -12.33
C LYS A 162 12.67 -16.59 -12.01
N ILE A 163 12.00 -15.50 -12.38
CA ILE A 163 12.46 -14.13 -12.19
C ILE A 163 11.24 -13.26 -11.87
N VAL A 164 11.35 -12.43 -10.85
CA VAL A 164 10.34 -11.42 -10.50
C VAL A 164 10.95 -10.05 -10.75
N ARG A 165 10.33 -9.28 -11.66
CA ARG A 165 10.74 -7.92 -12.00
C ARG A 165 9.77 -6.92 -11.43
N PHE A 166 10.24 -5.73 -11.15
CA PHE A 166 9.36 -4.64 -10.78
C PHE A 166 9.81 -3.31 -11.38
N VAL A 167 8.84 -2.41 -11.52
CA VAL A 167 9.04 -1.00 -11.81
C VAL A 167 8.06 -0.19 -10.98
N SER A 168 8.49 0.95 -10.46
CA SER A 168 7.66 1.88 -9.70
C SER A 168 8.02 3.32 -10.07
N GLY A 169 7.08 4.25 -9.94
CA GLY A 169 7.36 5.67 -10.18
C GLY A 169 7.57 6.02 -11.64
N VAL A 170 6.98 5.25 -12.58
CA VAL A 170 7.04 5.56 -14.02
C VAL A 170 6.52 6.97 -14.27
N ALA A 171 7.26 7.75 -15.06
CA ALA A 171 7.00 9.17 -15.33
C ALA A 171 7.05 10.08 -14.09
N THR A 172 7.82 9.68 -13.07
CA THR A 172 8.15 10.51 -11.90
C THR A 172 9.66 10.57 -11.70
N ALA A 173 10.14 11.49 -10.85
CA ALA A 173 11.54 11.56 -10.47
C ALA A 173 12.00 10.40 -9.56
N LEU A 174 11.06 9.65 -8.97
CA LEU A 174 11.32 8.53 -8.04
C LEU A 174 11.22 7.18 -8.76
N LEU A 175 11.71 7.10 -10.00
CA LEU A 175 11.72 5.86 -10.79
C LEU A 175 12.60 4.81 -10.11
N GLY A 176 11.99 3.67 -9.76
CA GLY A 176 12.67 2.50 -9.20
C GLY A 176 12.43 1.28 -10.07
N SER A 177 13.44 0.43 -10.21
CA SER A 177 13.28 -0.87 -10.89
C SER A 177 14.32 -1.87 -10.38
N GLY A 178 14.03 -3.14 -10.58
CA GLY A 178 14.95 -4.23 -10.23
C GLY A 178 14.35 -5.59 -10.54
N GLU A 179 15.13 -6.62 -10.25
CA GLU A 179 14.72 -8.01 -10.40
C GLU A 179 15.29 -8.89 -9.30
N PHE A 180 14.56 -9.96 -8.99
CA PHE A 180 14.95 -11.00 -8.04
C PHE A 180 14.79 -12.36 -8.72
N ASN A 181 15.69 -13.29 -8.44
CA ASN A 181 15.52 -14.66 -8.88
C ASN A 181 14.44 -15.37 -8.05
N GLY A 182 13.98 -16.53 -8.53
CA GLY A 182 12.90 -17.28 -7.87
C GLY A 182 13.21 -17.70 -6.43
N ASP A 183 14.46 -18.01 -6.09
CA ASP A 183 14.84 -18.45 -4.75
C ASP A 183 14.90 -17.29 -3.76
N GLU A 184 15.41 -16.14 -4.18
CA GLU A 184 15.33 -14.89 -3.41
C GLU A 184 13.86 -14.56 -3.12
N TYR A 185 13.00 -14.57 -4.13
CA TYR A 185 11.57 -14.28 -3.99
C TYR A 185 10.87 -15.23 -3.01
N LYS A 186 11.09 -16.54 -3.14
CA LYS A 186 10.46 -17.55 -2.26
C LYS A 186 10.95 -17.45 -0.82
N SER A 187 12.16 -16.93 -0.60
CA SER A 187 12.75 -16.76 0.74
C SER A 187 12.28 -15.49 1.45
N ALA A 188 11.75 -14.52 0.70
CA ALA A 188 11.20 -13.29 1.27
C ALA A 188 9.91 -13.55 2.04
N LYS A 189 9.67 -12.74 3.07
CA LYS A 189 8.49 -12.87 3.92
C LYS A 189 7.40 -11.90 3.46
N VAL A 190 6.15 -12.33 3.63
CA VAL A 190 4.99 -11.45 3.53
C VAL A 190 4.91 -10.62 4.80
N ASP A 191 4.68 -9.32 4.65
CA ASP A 191 4.43 -8.43 5.77
C ASP A 191 3.13 -8.82 6.50
N PRO A 192 3.19 -9.09 7.82
CA PRO A 192 2.03 -9.57 8.56
C PRO A 192 0.96 -8.50 8.82
N ILE A 193 1.31 -7.21 8.68
CA ILE A 193 0.42 -6.07 8.95
C ILE A 193 -0.35 -5.66 7.70
N ALA A 194 0.20 -5.89 6.50
CA ALA A 194 -0.40 -5.52 5.22
C ALA A 194 -1.80 -6.12 4.99
N GLN A 195 -2.14 -7.22 5.67
CA GLN A 195 -3.49 -7.76 5.63
C GLN A 195 -4.57 -6.81 6.18
N PHE A 196 -4.19 -5.87 7.05
CA PHE A 196 -5.06 -4.86 7.66
C PHE A 196 -5.11 -3.55 6.87
N SER A 197 -4.35 -3.44 5.77
CA SER A 197 -4.24 -2.21 4.97
C SER A 197 -5.61 -1.64 4.56
N LYS A 198 -6.43 -2.43 3.85
CA LYS A 198 -7.75 -1.98 3.37
C LYS A 198 -8.69 -1.50 4.48
N PRO A 199 -8.94 -2.26 5.57
CA PRO A 199 -9.83 -1.77 6.62
C PRO A 199 -9.28 -0.56 7.39
N VAL A 200 -7.96 -0.45 7.58
CA VAL A 200 -7.36 0.73 8.24
C VAL A 200 -7.46 1.95 7.34
N ALA A 201 -7.00 1.86 6.09
CA ALA A 201 -7.06 2.95 5.12
C ALA A 201 -8.49 3.44 4.90
N SER A 202 -9.46 2.52 4.73
CA SER A 202 -10.86 2.91 4.54
C SER A 202 -11.46 3.66 5.72
N HIS A 203 -11.14 3.27 6.96
CA HIS A 203 -11.63 3.97 8.15
C HIS A 203 -10.98 5.34 8.29
N MET A 204 -9.65 5.41 8.13
CA MET A 204 -8.90 6.65 8.24
C MET A 204 -9.30 7.68 7.17
N ASN A 205 -9.37 7.26 5.91
CA ASN A 205 -9.69 8.17 4.80
C ASN A 205 -11.14 8.67 4.86
N LYS A 206 -12.06 7.90 5.43
CA LYS A 206 -13.47 8.28 5.55
C LYS A 206 -13.73 9.21 6.74
N ASP A 207 -13.17 8.87 7.89
CA ASP A 207 -13.58 9.48 9.16
C ASP A 207 -12.49 10.39 9.77
N HIS A 208 -11.24 10.30 9.29
CA HIS A 208 -10.04 10.88 9.91
C HIS A 208 -9.05 11.51 8.90
N GLY A 209 -9.55 12.11 7.81
CA GLY A 209 -8.70 12.76 6.80
C GLY A 209 -7.84 13.90 7.36
N GLU A 210 -8.41 14.74 8.22
CA GLU A 210 -7.67 15.84 8.88
C GLU A 210 -6.59 15.33 9.85
N ASP A 211 -6.85 14.22 10.55
CA ASP A 211 -5.85 13.59 11.42
C ASP A 211 -4.67 13.07 10.58
N THR A 212 -4.95 12.46 9.43
CA THR A 212 -3.93 11.94 8.49
C THR A 212 -3.07 13.08 7.93
N LYS A 213 -3.71 14.18 7.52
CA LYS A 213 -3.02 15.42 7.11
C LYS A 213 -2.10 15.95 8.20
N ALA A 214 -2.59 16.08 9.43
CA ALA A 214 -1.78 16.59 10.55
C ALA A 214 -0.56 15.70 10.82
N ILE A 215 -0.72 14.38 10.78
CA ILE A 215 0.39 13.42 10.91
C ILE A 215 1.41 13.62 9.79
N VAL A 216 0.96 13.68 8.52
CA VAL A 216 1.86 13.86 7.37
C VAL A 216 2.67 15.14 7.50
N GLN A 217 2.02 16.27 7.79
CA GLN A 217 2.71 17.56 7.94
C GLN A 217 3.74 17.53 9.05
N HIS A 218 3.41 16.96 10.21
CA HIS A 218 4.32 16.90 11.36
C HIS A 218 5.51 15.96 11.13
N TRP A 219 5.26 14.74 10.64
CA TRP A 219 6.27 13.68 10.58
C TRP A 219 7.15 13.72 9.32
N THR A 220 6.74 14.49 8.30
CA THR A 220 7.51 14.63 7.05
C THR A 220 8.03 16.04 6.82
N SER A 221 7.52 17.04 7.58
CA SER A 221 7.69 18.48 7.30
C SER A 221 7.16 18.94 5.93
N VAL A 222 6.49 18.07 5.17
CA VAL A 222 5.94 18.40 3.85
C VAL A 222 4.57 19.04 4.05
N PRO A 223 4.32 20.27 3.57
CA PRO A 223 3.00 20.84 3.61
C PRO A 223 2.09 20.09 2.63
N VAL A 224 0.89 19.74 3.09
CA VAL A 224 -0.13 19.06 2.27
C VAL A 224 -1.51 19.66 2.54
N ASP A 225 -2.33 19.77 1.50
CA ASP A 225 -3.73 20.22 1.56
C ASP A 225 -4.64 19.07 2.01
N PHE A 226 -4.34 17.84 1.57
CA PHE A 226 -4.99 16.59 1.93
C PHE A 226 -4.00 15.43 1.91
N ALA A 227 -4.34 14.31 2.58
CA ALA A 227 -3.60 13.06 2.51
C ALA A 227 -4.53 11.85 2.71
N ASP A 228 -4.52 10.92 1.75
CA ASP A 228 -5.27 9.67 1.79
C ASP A 228 -4.31 8.47 1.90
N ILE A 229 -4.54 7.59 2.87
CA ILE A 229 -3.77 6.35 3.02
C ILE A 229 -4.04 5.42 1.83
N LEU A 230 -2.98 4.96 1.19
CA LEU A 230 -2.99 4.02 0.06
C LEU A 230 -2.81 2.59 0.55
N ASP A 231 -1.75 2.35 1.31
CA ASP A 231 -1.39 1.05 1.84
C ASP A 231 -0.66 1.17 3.19
N LEU A 232 -0.48 0.02 3.84
CA LEU A 232 0.06 -0.13 5.19
C LEU A 232 0.93 -1.39 5.24
N ASP A 233 2.03 -1.30 5.96
CA ASP A 233 2.90 -2.40 6.35
C ASP A 233 3.36 -2.21 7.81
N HIS A 234 4.19 -3.12 8.33
CA HIS A 234 4.62 -3.04 9.73
C HIS A 234 5.53 -1.85 10.04
N LEU A 235 6.13 -1.19 9.03
CA LEU A 235 7.03 -0.05 9.22
C LEU A 235 6.33 1.30 9.04
N GLY A 236 5.07 1.33 8.60
CA GLY A 236 4.35 2.58 8.31
C GLY A 236 3.31 2.42 7.22
N PHE A 237 2.91 3.54 6.64
CA PHE A 237 1.91 3.59 5.57
C PHE A 237 2.34 4.54 4.46
N ASN A 238 1.83 4.32 3.24
CA ASN A 238 1.98 5.27 2.14
C ASN A 238 0.70 6.08 1.99
N VAL A 239 0.84 7.37 1.67
CA VAL A 239 -0.28 8.27 1.39
C VAL A 239 -0.18 8.85 -0.02
N LYS A 240 -1.34 9.09 -0.64
CA LYS A 240 -1.48 10.06 -1.74
C LYS A 240 -1.79 11.41 -1.10
N ALA A 241 -0.90 12.36 -1.30
CA ALA A 241 -1.05 13.72 -0.81
C ALA A 241 -1.15 14.69 -1.96
N GLY A 242 -1.73 15.87 -1.70
CA GLY A 242 -1.69 16.98 -2.63
C GLY A 242 -1.31 18.28 -1.96
N TYR A 243 -0.66 19.16 -2.71
CA TYR A 243 -0.29 20.51 -2.28
C TYR A 243 -0.32 21.45 -3.48
N GLN A 244 -1.07 22.54 -3.39
CA GLN A 244 -1.17 23.58 -4.44
C GLN A 244 -1.52 23.02 -5.82
N GLY A 245 -2.42 22.04 -5.86
CA GLY A 245 -2.92 21.41 -7.08
C GLY A 245 -2.04 20.29 -7.64
N ASP A 246 -0.83 20.06 -7.10
CA ASP A 246 -0.01 18.90 -7.46
C ASP A 246 -0.34 17.72 -6.55
N THR A 247 -0.15 16.50 -7.06
CA THR A 247 -0.32 15.26 -6.28
C THR A 247 0.93 14.41 -6.32
N PHE A 248 1.23 13.76 -5.21
CA PHE A 248 2.42 12.94 -5.02
C PHE A 248 2.18 11.87 -3.95
N LYS A 249 3.11 10.92 -3.85
CA LYS A 249 3.09 9.89 -2.79
C LYS A 249 4.10 10.23 -1.71
N LEU A 250 3.72 9.99 -0.46
CA LEU A 250 4.60 10.11 0.70
C LEU A 250 4.61 8.81 1.51
N ARG A 251 5.81 8.35 1.87
CA ARG A 251 5.98 7.31 2.87
C ARG A 251 5.90 7.93 4.26
N VAL A 252 5.07 7.41 5.15
CA VAL A 252 4.99 7.86 6.55
C VAL A 252 5.43 6.70 7.45
N PRO A 253 6.69 6.68 7.93
CA PRO A 253 7.17 5.62 8.79
C PRO A 253 6.56 5.75 10.21
N PHE A 254 6.24 4.62 10.82
CA PHE A 254 5.96 4.59 12.26
C PHE A 254 7.24 4.90 13.06
N PRO A 255 7.11 5.42 14.30
CA PRO A 255 8.26 5.65 15.17
C PRO A 255 8.99 4.36 15.56
N ARG A 256 8.30 3.22 15.47
CA ARG A 256 8.84 1.86 15.61
C ARG A 256 7.98 0.89 14.79
N PRO A 257 8.49 -0.30 14.47
CA PRO A 257 7.69 -1.32 13.80
C PRO A 257 6.44 -1.71 14.61
N ALA A 258 5.31 -1.88 13.93
CA ALA A 258 4.05 -2.34 14.47
C ALA A 258 4.05 -3.88 14.63
N GLU A 259 3.62 -4.37 15.78
CA GLU A 259 3.63 -5.82 16.07
C GLU A 259 2.33 -6.53 15.64
N ASP A 260 1.20 -5.83 15.74
CA ASP A 260 -0.12 -6.36 15.38
C ASP A 260 -1.12 -5.25 14.99
N ARG A 261 -2.37 -5.64 14.71
CA ARG A 261 -3.45 -4.71 14.33
C ARG A 261 -3.76 -3.66 15.40
N LYS A 262 -3.73 -4.03 16.68
CA LYS A 262 -4.01 -3.11 17.79
C LYS A 262 -2.86 -2.12 17.94
N ASP A 263 -1.64 -2.58 17.71
CA ASP A 263 -0.44 -1.76 17.78
C ASP A 263 -0.39 -0.71 16.66
N VAL A 264 -0.84 -1.04 15.43
CA VAL A 264 -1.04 -0.05 14.35
C VAL A 264 -1.91 1.12 14.81
N LYS A 265 -3.05 0.83 15.46
CA LYS A 265 -3.92 1.88 16.01
C LYS A 265 -3.19 2.70 17.07
N THR A 266 -2.46 2.04 17.95
CA THR A 266 -1.71 2.69 19.03
C THR A 266 -0.68 3.67 18.46
N LEU A 267 0.08 3.25 17.45
CA LEU A 267 1.07 4.08 16.76
C LEU A 267 0.45 5.27 16.02
N ILE A 268 -0.68 5.08 15.31
CA ILE A 268 -1.38 6.20 14.66
C ILE A 268 -1.84 7.23 15.69
N VAL A 269 -2.37 6.80 16.84
CA VAL A 269 -2.79 7.71 17.92
C VAL A 269 -1.60 8.44 18.54
N GLU A 270 -0.49 7.75 18.77
CA GLU A 270 0.77 8.34 19.26
C GLU A 270 1.28 9.42 18.29
N MET A 271 1.35 9.09 16.99
CA MET A 271 1.76 10.02 15.94
C MET A 271 0.86 11.25 15.87
N LEU A 272 -0.45 11.06 16.03
CA LEU A 272 -1.41 12.17 16.07
C LEU A 272 -1.24 13.04 17.32
N GLN A 273 -0.98 12.44 18.49
CA GLN A 273 -0.73 13.19 19.72
C GLN A 273 0.54 14.05 19.60
N ALA A 274 1.59 13.53 18.96
CA ALA A 274 2.81 14.30 18.67
C ALA A 274 2.55 15.44 17.67
N ALA A 275 1.65 15.23 16.70
CA ALA A 275 1.29 16.23 15.69
C ALA A 275 0.41 17.37 16.23
N LYS A 276 -0.32 17.15 17.34
CA LYS A 276 -1.15 18.20 17.94
C LYS A 276 -0.26 19.30 18.53
N PRO A 277 -0.59 20.58 18.28
CA PRO A 277 0.15 21.68 18.88
C PRO A 277 0.09 21.59 20.40
N GLN A 278 1.25 21.53 21.05
CA GLN A 278 1.34 21.65 22.50
C GLN A 278 0.93 23.08 22.87
N PHE A 279 -0.27 23.24 23.43
CA PHE A 279 -0.58 24.47 24.15
C PHE A 279 0.35 24.53 25.36
N PRO A 280 1.12 25.61 25.57
CA PRO A 280 1.87 25.77 26.80
C PRO A 280 0.87 25.72 27.96
N THR A 281 1.05 24.73 28.84
CA THR A 281 0.30 24.66 30.09
C THR A 281 0.62 25.92 30.86
N SER A 282 -0.33 26.84 30.93
CA SER A 282 -0.26 27.96 31.84
C SER A 282 -0.25 27.38 33.26
N HIS A 283 0.93 27.40 33.89
CA HIS A 283 1.04 27.19 35.33
C HIS A 283 0.11 28.19 36.04
N PRO A 284 -0.86 27.75 36.86
CA PRO A 284 -1.57 28.68 37.73
C PRO A 284 -0.55 29.17 38.77
N SER A 285 -0.30 30.48 38.79
CA SER A 285 0.42 31.11 39.89
C SER A 285 -0.31 30.82 41.20
N ALA A 286 0.46 30.41 42.21
CA ALA A 286 -0.03 30.18 43.56
C ALA A 286 -0.91 31.33 44.08
N GLY A 287 -2.11 31.01 44.53
CA GLY A 287 -3.00 31.96 45.19
C GLY A 287 -4.33 31.36 45.64
N ALA A 288 -4.45 31.15 46.96
CA ALA A 288 -5.68 31.04 47.76
C ALA A 288 -6.51 29.73 47.73
N MET A 289 -6.22 28.88 48.74
CA MET A 289 -7.16 28.36 49.75
C MET A 289 -8.59 27.93 49.36
N GLY A 290 -8.84 26.62 49.52
CA GLY A 290 -10.04 26.10 50.20
C GLY A 290 -11.20 25.65 49.30
N GLY A 291 -11.42 24.34 49.19
CA GLY A 291 -12.66 23.83 48.57
C GLY A 291 -12.68 22.34 48.25
N GLN A 292 -12.89 21.54 49.29
CA GLN A 292 -13.53 20.22 49.37
C GLN A 292 -13.78 19.36 48.10
N VAL A 293 -13.28 18.13 48.21
CA VAL A 293 -13.52 16.91 47.42
C VAL A 293 -15.00 16.57 47.28
N VAL A 294 -15.45 16.24 46.06
CA VAL A 294 -16.54 15.26 45.83
C VAL A 294 -16.25 14.44 44.56
N CYS A 295 -15.98 13.15 44.78
CA CYS A 295 -16.02 12.09 43.76
C CYS A 295 -17.46 11.86 43.30
N LEU A 296 -17.70 11.66 42.00
CA LEU A 296 -18.86 10.91 41.53
C LEU A 296 -18.52 10.15 40.25
N GLU A 297 -18.41 8.84 40.41
CA GLU A 297 -18.54 7.82 39.37
C GLU A 297 -19.93 7.91 38.71
N LYS A 298 -19.98 7.72 37.39
CA LYS A 298 -20.94 6.89 36.67
C LYS A 298 -20.47 6.65 35.24
#